data_AF-A0A059W267-F1
#
_entry.id   AF-A0A059W267-F1
#
_cell.length_a   1.000
_cell.length_b   1.000
_cell.length_c   1.000
_cell.angle_alpha   90.00
_cell.angle_beta   90.00
_cell.angle_gamma   90.00
#
_symmetry.space_group_name_H-M   'P 1'
#
loop_
_entity.id
_entity.type
_entity.pdbx_description
1 polymer ?
#
loop_
_entity_poly.entity_id
_entity_poly.type
_entity_poly.pdbx_seq_one_letter_code
_entity_poly.pdbx_strand_id
1 'polypeptide(L)' 'MTHYAFPDDLVQAQSAWYAAYQQLAAEDSAVRATVLRRRLQRLSVQIATHPYWADIPDQAPAARIALKEMRWAEEQS' A
#
# COMPACT_ATOMS: atom_id res chain seq x y z
N MET A 1 8.14 4.46 -20.37
CA MET A 1 7.73 3.82 -19.10
C MET A 1 8.51 4.51 -18.00
N THR A 2 7.90 5.49 -17.33
CA THR A 2 8.52 6.16 -16.19
C THR A 2 8.67 5.14 -15.07
N HIS A 3 9.86 4.56 -14.97
CA HIS A 3 10.24 3.67 -13.90
C HIS A 3 10.40 4.55 -12.66
N TYR A 4 9.29 4.79 -11.95
CA TYR A 4 9.35 5.34 -10.62
C TYR A 4 10.14 4.34 -9.77
N ALA A 5 11.35 4.71 -9.36
CA ALA A 5 12.13 3.94 -8.40
C ALA A 5 11.49 4.10 -7.03
N PHE A 6 10.35 3.44 -6.83
CA PHE A 6 9.73 3.36 -5.53
C PHE A 6 10.68 2.56 -4.62
N PRO A 7 10.93 3.03 -3.39
CA PRO A 7 11.75 2.27 -2.45
C PRO A 7 11.09 0.92 -2.13
N ASP A 8 11.90 -0.13 -2.03
CA ASP A 8 11.45 -1.50 -1.72
C ASP A 8 10.57 -1.55 -0.46
N ASP A 9 10.87 -0.75 0.56
CA ASP A 9 10.06 -0.62 1.77
C ASP A 9 8.61 -0.21 1.48
N LEU A 10 8.41 0.67 0.50
CA LEU A 10 7.10 1.21 0.12
C LEU A 10 6.32 0.18 -0.73
N VAL A 11 7.02 -0.50 -1.64
CA VAL A 11 6.47 -1.62 -2.42
C VAL A 11 6.05 -2.78 -1.49
N GLN A 12 6.88 -3.09 -0.50
CA GLN A 12 6.65 -4.15 0.49
C GLN A 12 5.55 -3.78 1.48
N ALA A 13 5.50 -2.53 1.97
CA ALA A 13 4.41 -2.04 2.82
C ALA A 13 3.06 -2.12 2.09
N GLN A 14 3.03 -1.77 0.80
CA GLN A 14 1.81 -1.88 0.00
C GLN A 14 1.45 -3.36 -0.30
N SER A 15 2.44 -4.24 -0.45
CA SER A 15 2.20 -5.69 -0.59
C SER A 15 1.55 -6.26 0.65
N ALA A 16 2.08 -5.90 1.82
CA ALA A 16 1.54 -6.30 3.10
C ALA A 16 0.12 -5.72 3.30
N TRP A 17 -0.14 -4.50 2.79
CA TRP A 17 -1.46 -3.88 2.86
C TRP A 17 -2.46 -4.65 2.01
N TYR A 18 -2.08 -5.03 0.80
CA TYR A 18 -2.96 -5.77 -0.11
C TYR A 18 -3.22 -7.20 0.37
N ALA A 19 -2.20 -7.90 0.83
CA ALA A 19 -2.36 -9.21 1.46
C ALA A 19 -3.29 -9.15 2.69
N ALA A 20 -3.15 -8.10 3.52
CA ALA A 20 -4.05 -7.87 4.65
C ALA A 20 -5.47 -7.50 4.20
N TYR A 21 -5.64 -6.82 3.07
CA TYR A 21 -6.95 -6.48 2.50
C TYR A 21 -7.64 -7.73 1.93
N GLN A 22 -6.96 -8.57 1.16
CA GLN A 22 -7.50 -9.84 0.67
C GLN A 22 -7.87 -10.76 1.83
N GLN A 23 -7.01 -10.87 2.85
CA GLN A 23 -7.34 -11.59 4.08
C GLN A 23 -8.57 -11.00 4.76
N LEU A 24 -8.69 -9.67 4.83
CA LEU A 24 -9.86 -9.02 5.44
C LEU A 24 -11.15 -9.27 4.64
N ALA A 25 -11.06 -9.29 3.31
CA ALA A 25 -12.19 -9.55 2.42
C ALA A 25 -12.67 -11.01 2.49
N ALA A 26 -11.77 -11.95 2.76
CA ALA A 26 -12.08 -13.37 2.91
C ALA A 26 -12.38 -13.80 4.35
N GLU A 27 -12.21 -12.91 5.34
CA GLU A 27 -12.32 -13.25 6.76
C GLU A 27 -13.69 -12.87 7.34
N ASP A 28 -14.46 -13.88 7.71
CA ASP A 28 -15.76 -13.73 8.37
C ASP A 28 -15.63 -13.46 9.88
N SER A 29 -14.46 -13.76 10.47
CA SER A 29 -14.24 -13.61 11.91
C SER A 29 -13.99 -12.15 12.31
N ALA A 30 -14.91 -11.54 13.06
CA ALA A 30 -14.79 -10.17 13.58
C ALA A 30 -13.48 -9.90 14.37
N VAL A 31 -12.96 -10.91 15.09
CA VAL A 31 -11.71 -10.80 15.87
C VAL A 31 -10.50 -10.65 14.94
N ARG A 32 -10.40 -11.47 13.89
CA ARG A 32 -9.31 -11.38 12.92
C ARG A 32 -9.45 -10.16 12.02
N ALA A 33 -10.68 -9.79 11.66
CA ALA A 33 -10.95 -8.54 10.94
C ALA A 33 -10.45 -7.30 11.70
N THR A 34 -10.52 -7.31 13.04
CA THR A 34 -10.00 -6.21 13.89
C THR A 34 -8.48 -6.15 13.87
N VAL A 35 -7.79 -7.29 13.93
CA VAL A 35 -6.32 -7.37 13.82
C VAL A 35 -5.85 -6.90 12.44
N LEU A 36 -6.52 -7.35 11.38
CA LEU A 36 -6.25 -6.96 10.00
C LEU A 36 -6.48 -5.46 9.77
N ARG A 37 -7.57 -4.88 10.29
CA ARG A 37 -7.81 -3.43 10.24
C ARG A 37 -6.70 -2.64 10.93
N ARG A 38 -6.24 -3.05 12.12
CA ARG A 38 -5.13 -2.39 12.81
C ARG A 38 -3.83 -2.48 12.00
N ARG A 39 -3.59 -3.63 11.36
CA ARG A 39 -2.43 -3.83 10.48
C ARG A 39 -2.50 -2.92 9.25
N LEU A 40 -3.67 -2.83 8.60
CA LEU A 40 -3.92 -1.92 7.48
C LEU A 40 -3.72 -0.45 7.87
N GLN A 41 -4.20 -0.03 9.05
CA GLN A 41 -3.98 1.34 9.53
C GLN A 41 -2.51 1.64 9.77
N ARG A 42 -1.76 0.73 10.42
CA ARG A 42 -0.31 0.90 10.62
C ARG A 42 0.45 0.99 9.30
N LEU A 43 0.13 0.11 8.35
CA LEU A 43 0.73 0.13 7.01
C LEU A 43 0.36 1.41 6.24
N SER A 44 -0.90 1.87 6.36
CA SER A 44 -1.33 3.13 5.76
C SER A 44 -0.57 4.33 6.33
N VAL A 45 -0.38 4.37 7.66
CA VAL A 45 0.43 5.40 8.32
C VAL A 45 1.88 5.31 7.86
N GLN A 46 2.49 4.12 7.86
CA GLN A 46 3.88 3.92 7.43
C GLN A 46 4.10 4.35 5.99
N ILE A 47 3.17 4.04 5.08
CA ILE A 47 3.19 4.55 3.71
C ILE A 47 3.02 6.06 3.75
N ALA A 48 2.01 6.62 4.42
CA ALA A 48 1.73 8.05 4.41
C ALA A 48 2.81 8.93 5.06
N THR A 49 3.55 8.43 6.04
CA THR A 49 4.65 9.11 6.73
C THR A 49 6.01 8.77 6.13
N HIS A 50 6.06 8.04 5.01
CA HIS A 50 7.33 7.63 4.42
C HIS A 50 8.12 8.88 3.95
N PRO A 51 9.43 8.97 4.25
CA PRO A 51 10.26 10.12 3.88
C PRO A 51 10.33 10.35 2.37
N TYR A 52 10.10 9.31 1.57
CA TYR A 52 9.91 9.40 0.12
C TYR A 52 8.85 10.44 -0.29
N TRP A 53 7.75 10.59 0.46
CA TRP A 53 6.74 11.61 0.16
C TRP A 53 7.20 13.02 0.53
N ALA A 54 8.10 13.14 1.50
CA ALA A 54 8.70 14.43 1.86
C ALA A 54 9.72 14.89 0.80
N ASP A 55 10.37 13.95 0.12
CA ASP A 55 11.29 14.22 -1.00
C ASP A 55 10.53 14.66 -2.27
N ILE A 56 9.25 14.29 -2.39
CA ILE A 56 8.42 14.58 -3.58
C ILE A 56 7.21 15.46 -3.20
N PRO A 57 7.44 16.75 -2.85
CA PRO A 57 6.41 17.62 -2.27
C PRO A 57 5.23 17.87 -3.21
N ASP A 58 5.41 17.78 -4.54
CA ASP A 58 4.38 18.13 -5.52
C ASP A 58 3.68 16.92 -6.16
N GLN A 59 4.24 15.70 -6.02
CA GLN A 59 3.74 14.51 -6.72
C GLN A 59 3.18 13.44 -5.78
N ALA A 60 3.08 13.69 -4.48
CA ALA A 60 2.56 12.70 -3.52
C ALA A 60 1.17 12.11 -3.88
N PRO A 61 0.19 12.88 -4.41
CA PRO A 61 -1.08 12.31 -4.87
C PRO A 61 -0.92 11.47 -6.14
N ALA A 62 -0.14 11.97 -7.11
CA ALA A 62 0.08 11.30 -8.40
C ALA A 62 0.89 10.01 -8.25
N ALA A 63 1.93 10.02 -7.40
CA ALA A 63 2.72 8.84 -7.09
C ALA A 63 1.93 7.83 -6.24
N ARG A 64 0.95 8.25 -5.42
CA ARG A 64 -0.02 7.32 -4.80
C ARG A 64 -0.92 6.65 -5.83
N ILE A 65 -1.40 7.40 -6.83
CA ILE A 65 -2.20 6.83 -7.93
C ILE A 65 -1.33 5.88 -8.75
N ALA A 66 -0.14 6.30 -9.18
CA ALA A 66 0.78 5.45 -9.93
C ALA A 66 1.16 4.16 -9.16
N LEU A 67 1.32 4.23 -7.85
CA LEU A 67 1.56 3.07 -6.99
C LEU A 67 0.34 2.13 -6.93
N LYS A 68 -0.89 2.65 -6.95
CA LYS A 68 -2.09 1.80 -7.06
C LYS A 68 -2.19 1.19 -8.46
N GLU A 69 -2.02 1.98 -9.52
CA GLU A 69 -2.09 1.56 -10.92
C GLU A 69 -1.04 0.50 -11.28
N MET A 70 0.22 0.67 -10.84
CA MET A 70 1.29 -0.31 -11.06
C MET A 70 0.90 -1.69 -10.51
N ARG A 71 0.21 -1.71 -9.36
CA ARG A 71 -0.22 -2.95 -8.72
C ARG A 71 -1.46 -3.58 -9.37
N TRP A 72 -2.36 -2.76 -9.94
CA TRP A 72 -3.47 -3.25 -10.75
C TRP A 72 -2.98 -3.88 -12.06
N ALA A 73 -1.87 -3.39 -12.60
CA ALA A 73 -1.21 -3.97 -13.77
C ALA A 73 -0.49 -5.30 -13.45
N GLU A 74 0.08 -5.46 -12.25
CA GLU A 74 0.72 -6.72 -11.83
C GLU A 74 -0.27 -7.85 -11.52
N GLU A 75 -1.47 -7.56 -11.02
CA GLU A 75 -2.45 -8.62 -10.68
C GLU A 75 -3.25 -9.15 -11.90
N GLN A 76 -3.11 -8.51 -13.06
CA GLN A 76 -3.79 -8.92 -14.30
C GLN A 76 -2.89 -9.77 -15.24
N SER A 77 -1.68 -10.18 -14.79
CA SER A 77 -0.73 -10.96 -15.60
C SER A 77 -0.52 -12.39 -15.13
#